data_AF-A0AA95ENY0-F1
#
_entry.id   AF-A0AA95ENY0-F1
#
_cell.length_a   1.000
_cell.length_b   1.000
_cell.length_c   1.000
_cell.angle_alpha   90.00
_cell.angle_beta   90.00
_cell.angle_gamma   90.00
#
_symmetry.space_group_name_H-M   'P 1'
#
loop_
_entity.id
_entity.type
_entity.pdbx_description
1 polymer ?
#
loop_
_entity_poly.entity_id
_entity_poly.type
_entity_poly.pdbx_seq_one_letter_code
_entity_poly.pdbx_strand_id
1 'polypeptide(L)'
;MRHALAAVCAMILAGSAGIALAAGFTPEPVRTARIDNFLIGRSQTRFGEFEFAGGLTLNSTDRAFGGLSGIDFKPDGRSFVAISDTGYWFRGTLLREGGRLVGIENAEWAPMLNSKGDPLGAKRNADAEGLRLTTIDGREAAYVSFEQTNVLRLYRANPDLSLARPEPVKLPRSATGLVRNRGLETVALAPADGPLAGSPVLVSERSLDRQGNHRSWIVRGPLAGAFSVVRSDDFDVTDGAFLPNGDLLLLERRVIMPFGVGMRLRRIPGDTIRPGALVDGPVVMQADMLNQIDNMEGLAVTTDEAGRARITLVSDDNLSILQRTLILEFIWQGPGSAVVN
;
A
#
# COMPACT_ATOMS: atom_id res chain seq x y z
N MET A 1 -19.67 -28.99 59.28
CA MET A 1 -18.46 -28.32 58.77
C MET A 1 -17.77 -29.31 57.83
N ARG A 2 -17.97 -29.24 56.50
CA ARG A 2 -17.15 -28.47 55.54
C ARG A 2 -15.66 -28.60 55.87
N HIS A 3 -14.81 -29.30 55.12
CA HIS A 3 -14.21 -28.99 53.81
C HIS A 3 -13.19 -30.13 53.53
N ALA A 4 -12.63 -30.43 52.37
CA ALA A 4 -12.88 -30.28 50.93
C ALA A 4 -11.71 -31.03 50.26
N LEU A 5 -11.93 -31.59 49.07
CA LEU A 5 -10.93 -32.22 48.21
C LEU A 5 -9.70 -31.32 47.96
N ALA A 6 -8.50 -31.90 47.93
CA ALA A 6 -7.33 -31.32 47.27
C ALA A 6 -6.93 -32.23 46.10
N ALA A 7 -7.48 -31.93 44.91
CA ALA A 7 -7.00 -32.48 43.65
C ALA A 7 -5.82 -31.63 43.18
N VAL A 8 -4.68 -32.27 42.94
CA VAL A 8 -3.49 -31.65 42.35
C VAL A 8 -3.74 -31.51 40.85
N CYS A 9 -4.04 -30.30 40.38
CA CYS A 9 -3.99 -29.96 38.96
C CYS A 9 -2.54 -29.63 38.58
N ALA A 10 -1.89 -30.56 37.87
CA ALA A 10 -0.66 -30.26 37.16
C ALA A 10 -1.00 -29.35 35.96
N MET A 11 -0.67 -28.06 36.06
CA MET A 11 -0.68 -27.17 34.90
C MET A 11 0.48 -27.54 33.98
N ILE A 12 0.17 -28.12 32.83
CA ILE A 12 1.10 -28.20 31.71
C ILE A 12 1.24 -26.78 31.16
N LEU A 13 2.31 -26.09 31.56
CA LEU A 13 2.83 -24.93 30.86
C LEU A 13 3.35 -25.42 29.51
N ALA A 14 2.49 -25.43 28.49
CA ALA A 14 2.94 -25.50 27.12
C ALA A 14 3.68 -24.20 26.81
N GLY A 15 4.99 -24.21 26.98
CA GLY A 15 5.85 -23.15 26.48
C GLY A 15 5.65 -23.06 24.98
N SER A 16 5.02 -21.98 24.52
CA SER A 16 5.04 -21.58 23.11
C SER A 16 6.48 -21.23 22.76
N ALA A 17 7.25 -22.23 22.35
CA ALA A 17 8.49 -22.02 21.62
C ALA A 17 8.10 -21.31 20.33
N GLY A 18 8.24 -19.98 20.32
CA GLY A 18 8.11 -19.20 19.10
C GLY A 18 9.13 -19.73 18.11
N ILE A 19 8.67 -20.36 17.05
CA ILE A 19 9.51 -20.65 15.90
C ILE A 19 9.97 -19.28 15.41
N ALA A 20 11.25 -18.97 15.61
CA ALA A 20 11.84 -17.79 15.00
C ALA A 20 11.71 -17.99 13.49
N LEU A 21 10.83 -17.21 12.85
CA LEU A 21 10.76 -17.16 11.39
C LEU A 21 12.16 -16.81 10.88
N ALA A 22 12.74 -17.72 10.10
CA ALA A 22 14.03 -17.49 9.49
C ALA A 22 13.93 -16.34 8.48
N ALA A 23 14.99 -15.55 8.38
CA ALA A 23 15.09 -14.53 7.33
C ALA A 23 15.15 -15.22 5.96
N GLY A 24 14.65 -14.54 4.92
CA GLY A 24 14.53 -15.10 3.57
C GLY A 24 13.08 -15.26 3.14
N PHE A 25 12.85 -15.23 1.82
CA PHE A 25 11.58 -15.61 1.23
C PHE A 25 11.34 -17.11 1.34
N THR A 26 10.13 -17.48 1.75
CA THR A 26 9.64 -18.86 1.73
C THR A 26 8.35 -18.96 0.92
N PRO A 27 8.08 -20.09 0.24
CA PRO A 27 6.83 -20.29 -0.49
C PRO A 27 5.60 -20.08 0.40
N GLU A 28 4.62 -19.35 -0.12
CA GLU A 28 3.39 -18.99 0.57
C GLU A 28 2.18 -19.55 -0.21
N PRO A 29 1.50 -20.60 0.30
CA PRO A 29 0.34 -21.19 -0.37
C PRO A 29 -0.88 -20.27 -0.39
N VAL A 30 -1.00 -19.41 -1.41
CA VAL A 30 -2.15 -18.53 -1.61
C VAL A 30 -3.21 -19.17 -2.49
N ARG A 31 -4.44 -19.25 -1.99
CA ARG A 31 -5.65 -19.57 -2.76
C ARG A 31 -6.25 -18.29 -3.29
N THR A 32 -6.66 -18.29 -4.56
CA THR A 32 -7.28 -17.14 -5.20
C THR A 32 -8.70 -17.45 -5.68
N ALA A 33 -9.61 -16.50 -5.53
CA ALA A 33 -10.92 -16.51 -6.18
C ALA A 33 -11.05 -15.29 -7.10
N ARG A 34 -11.51 -15.50 -8.33
CA ARG A 34 -11.65 -14.43 -9.32
C ARG A 34 -12.83 -13.50 -9.01
N ILE A 35 -12.60 -12.22 -9.26
CA ILE A 35 -13.60 -11.16 -9.28
C ILE A 35 -13.73 -10.69 -10.73
N ASP A 36 -14.78 -11.17 -11.41
CA ASP A 36 -14.98 -10.85 -12.82
C ASP A 36 -15.71 -9.51 -13.04
N ASN A 37 -16.52 -9.08 -12.06
CA ASN A 37 -17.27 -7.83 -12.11
C ASN A 37 -16.97 -6.98 -10.88
N PHE A 38 -16.62 -5.72 -11.08
CA PHE A 38 -16.35 -4.80 -9.97
C PHE A 38 -17.63 -4.32 -9.29
N LEU A 39 -18.66 -3.99 -10.05
CA LEU A 39 -19.99 -3.70 -9.51
C LEU A 39 -20.74 -5.01 -9.26
N ILE A 40 -21.21 -5.24 -8.04
CA ILE A 40 -21.80 -6.52 -7.63
C ILE A 40 -23.07 -6.79 -8.46
N GLY A 41 -23.09 -7.95 -9.14
CA GLY A 41 -24.24 -8.39 -9.95
C GLY A 41 -24.48 -7.60 -11.23
N ARG A 42 -23.48 -6.85 -11.73
CA ARG A 42 -23.56 -6.04 -12.96
C ARG A 42 -22.33 -6.24 -13.83
N SER A 43 -22.51 -6.27 -15.15
CA SER A 43 -21.42 -6.42 -16.14
C SER A 43 -20.79 -5.10 -16.58
N GLN A 44 -21.07 -4.00 -15.87
CA GLN A 44 -20.45 -2.70 -16.15
C GLN A 44 -18.94 -2.79 -15.93
N THR A 45 -18.18 -2.30 -16.90
CA THR A 45 -16.71 -2.32 -16.85
C THR A 45 -16.10 -0.94 -16.60
N ARG A 46 -16.81 0.17 -16.85
CA ARG A 46 -16.26 1.52 -16.71
C ARG A 46 -16.66 2.20 -15.40
N PHE A 47 -15.68 2.80 -14.71
CA PHE A 47 -15.83 3.47 -13.42
C PHE A 47 -15.00 4.76 -13.44
N GLY A 48 -15.65 5.90 -13.74
CA GLY A 48 -14.95 7.16 -13.96
C GLY A 48 -13.92 7.06 -15.10
N GLU A 49 -12.67 7.43 -14.82
CA GLU A 49 -11.56 7.35 -15.78
C GLU A 49 -11.01 5.92 -15.99
N PHE A 50 -11.61 4.89 -15.40
CA PHE A 50 -11.02 3.54 -15.35
C PHE A 50 -11.92 2.46 -15.94
N GLU A 51 -11.30 1.43 -16.54
CA GLU A 51 -11.95 0.21 -16.98
C GLU A 51 -11.48 -0.97 -16.12
N PHE A 52 -12.39 -1.74 -15.54
CA PHE A 52 -12.05 -2.86 -14.67
C PHE A 52 -11.43 -4.04 -15.45
N ALA A 53 -10.19 -4.36 -15.07
CA ALA A 53 -9.37 -5.40 -15.68
C ALA A 53 -9.32 -6.69 -14.85
N GLY A 54 -10.27 -6.90 -13.93
CA GLY A 54 -10.37 -8.10 -13.11
C GLY A 54 -9.78 -7.93 -11.72
N GLY A 55 -10.11 -8.87 -10.84
CA GLY A 55 -9.66 -8.86 -9.45
C GLY A 55 -9.51 -10.27 -8.90
N LEU A 56 -8.86 -10.36 -7.75
CA LEU A 56 -8.67 -11.59 -6.99
C LEU A 56 -8.97 -11.32 -5.53
N THR A 57 -9.67 -12.25 -4.89
CA THR A 57 -9.62 -12.42 -3.44
C THR A 57 -8.52 -13.42 -3.12
N LEU A 58 -7.65 -13.09 -2.16
CA LEU A 58 -6.54 -13.92 -1.71
C LEU A 58 -6.88 -14.52 -0.35
N ASN A 59 -6.47 -15.75 -0.11
CA ASN A 59 -6.60 -16.44 1.17
C ASN A 59 -5.43 -17.39 1.38
N SER A 60 -4.82 -17.38 2.56
CA SER A 60 -3.84 -18.38 2.97
C SER A 60 -4.26 -19.06 4.29
N THR A 61 -3.76 -20.27 4.49
CA THR A 61 -3.83 -20.94 5.79
C THR A 61 -2.77 -20.45 6.78
N ASP A 62 -1.76 -19.70 6.32
CA ASP A 62 -0.85 -19.00 7.22
C ASP A 62 -1.59 -17.86 7.93
N ARG A 63 -1.48 -17.82 9.26
CA ARG A 63 -2.09 -16.78 10.09
C ARG A 63 -1.33 -15.46 10.04
N ALA A 64 -0.09 -15.46 9.55
CA ALA A 64 0.71 -14.26 9.34
C ALA A 64 0.42 -13.58 8.00
N PHE A 65 -0.28 -14.26 7.08
CA PHE A 65 -0.66 -13.72 5.79
C PHE A 65 -1.87 -12.77 5.92
N GLY A 66 -1.82 -11.65 5.20
CA GLY A 66 -2.84 -10.61 5.20
C GLY A 66 -2.21 -9.25 5.52
N GLY A 67 -3.01 -8.29 5.98
CA GLY A 67 -2.44 -7.03 6.46
C GLY A 67 -1.86 -6.13 5.35
N LEU A 68 -2.22 -6.30 4.07
CA LEU A 68 -1.48 -5.68 2.95
C LEU A 68 -1.72 -4.17 2.86
N SER A 69 -0.70 -3.36 3.15
CA SER A 69 -0.79 -1.89 3.08
C SER A 69 -0.21 -1.27 1.82
N GLY A 70 0.75 -1.92 1.17
CA GLY A 70 1.44 -1.36 0.01
C GLY A 70 1.79 -2.41 -1.03
N ILE A 71 1.79 -2.02 -2.31
CA ILE A 71 2.20 -2.86 -3.44
C ILE A 71 2.98 -2.03 -4.46
N ASP A 72 3.96 -2.63 -5.11
CA ASP A 72 4.62 -2.09 -6.29
C ASP A 72 5.20 -3.21 -7.17
N PHE A 73 5.64 -2.88 -8.38
CA PHE A 73 6.02 -3.86 -9.39
C PHE A 73 7.47 -3.71 -9.85
N LYS A 74 8.06 -4.85 -10.23
CA LYS A 74 9.30 -4.87 -11.01
C LYS A 74 9.01 -4.36 -12.43
N PRO A 75 10.06 -4.03 -13.22
CA PRO A 75 9.90 -3.49 -14.57
C PRO A 75 9.11 -4.36 -15.56
N ASP A 76 8.92 -5.65 -15.26
CA ASP A 76 8.13 -6.56 -16.10
C ASP A 76 6.60 -6.37 -15.99
N GLY A 77 6.13 -5.53 -15.05
CA GLY A 77 4.71 -5.24 -14.83
C GLY A 77 3.87 -6.42 -14.34
N ARG A 78 4.51 -7.53 -13.92
CA ARG A 78 3.84 -8.75 -13.45
C ARG A 78 4.36 -9.21 -12.10
N SER A 79 5.67 -9.15 -11.90
CA SER A 79 6.32 -9.49 -10.64
C SER A 79 6.10 -8.35 -9.66
N PHE A 80 5.38 -8.61 -8.58
CA PHE A 80 5.09 -7.60 -7.57
C PHE A 80 5.86 -7.86 -6.27
N VAL A 81 6.06 -6.79 -5.50
CA VAL A 81 6.36 -6.84 -4.08
C VAL A 81 5.26 -6.06 -3.38
N ALA A 82 4.77 -6.58 -2.28
CA ALA A 82 3.85 -5.94 -1.37
C ALA A 82 4.42 -5.97 0.05
N ILE A 83 3.88 -5.12 0.90
CA ILE A 83 4.19 -5.07 2.33
C ILE A 83 2.93 -5.31 3.14
N SER A 84 3.09 -5.98 4.28
CA SER A 84 2.09 -6.01 5.32
C SER A 84 2.41 -5.01 6.42
N ASP A 85 1.38 -4.38 6.96
CA ASP A 85 1.37 -3.57 8.17
C ASP A 85 1.99 -4.30 9.40
N THR A 86 2.10 -5.63 9.35
CA THR A 86 2.75 -6.46 10.37
C THR A 86 4.25 -6.65 10.16
N GLY A 87 4.83 -6.00 9.16
CA GLY A 87 6.27 -5.97 8.90
C GLY A 87 6.76 -7.18 8.10
N TYR A 88 6.01 -7.57 7.08
CA TYR A 88 6.39 -8.64 6.16
C TYR A 88 6.44 -8.14 4.72
N TRP A 89 7.34 -8.74 3.95
CA TRP A 89 7.34 -8.72 2.50
C TRP A 89 6.44 -9.83 1.98
N PHE A 90 5.68 -9.51 0.94
CA PHE A 90 4.97 -10.46 0.11
C PHE A 90 5.44 -10.26 -1.34
N ARG A 91 5.69 -11.33 -2.09
CA ARG A 91 5.96 -11.21 -3.52
C ARG A 91 5.31 -12.34 -4.30
N GLY A 92 5.19 -12.13 -5.60
CA GLY A 92 4.72 -13.13 -6.54
C GLY A 92 4.60 -12.56 -7.94
N THR A 93 3.99 -13.33 -8.82
CA THR A 93 3.73 -12.92 -10.21
C THR A 93 2.24 -12.93 -10.48
N LEU A 94 1.68 -11.81 -10.94
CA LEU A 94 0.28 -11.76 -11.37
C LEU A 94 0.11 -12.39 -12.75
N LEU A 95 -0.88 -13.27 -12.86
CA LEU A 95 -1.26 -13.95 -14.10
C LEU A 95 -2.42 -13.22 -14.77
N ARG A 96 -2.30 -13.00 -16.07
CA ARG A 96 -3.31 -12.30 -16.87
C ARG A 96 -3.65 -13.06 -18.14
N GLU A 97 -4.93 -13.15 -18.46
CA GLU A 97 -5.45 -13.73 -19.70
C GLU A 97 -6.30 -12.68 -20.41
N GLY A 98 -6.00 -12.39 -21.68
CA GLY A 98 -6.71 -11.34 -22.43
C GLY A 98 -6.65 -9.96 -21.74
N GLY A 99 -5.56 -9.68 -21.03
CA GLY A 99 -5.38 -8.44 -20.26
C GLY A 99 -6.12 -8.39 -18.92
N ARG A 100 -6.85 -9.45 -18.55
CA ARG A 100 -7.59 -9.54 -17.28
C ARG A 100 -6.83 -10.32 -16.22
N LEU A 101 -6.88 -9.88 -14.97
CA LEU A 101 -6.27 -10.58 -13.83
C LEU A 101 -7.01 -11.92 -13.56
N VAL A 102 -6.27 -13.03 -13.53
CA VAL A 102 -6.84 -14.37 -13.36
C VAL A 102 -6.21 -15.21 -12.24
N GLY A 103 -5.03 -14.84 -11.75
CA GLY A 103 -4.38 -15.59 -10.68
C GLY A 103 -3.04 -15.01 -10.24
N ILE A 104 -2.38 -15.74 -9.35
CA ILE A 104 -1.04 -15.46 -8.82
C ILE A 104 -0.23 -16.75 -8.86
N GLU A 105 1.06 -16.64 -9.16
CA GLU A 105 2.02 -17.73 -9.02
C GLU A 105 3.27 -17.27 -8.26
N ASN A 106 4.08 -18.24 -7.82
CA ASN A 106 5.35 -18.00 -7.13
C ASN A 106 5.22 -17.06 -5.93
N ALA A 107 4.09 -17.21 -5.20
CA ALA A 107 3.82 -16.46 -3.99
C ALA A 107 4.84 -16.84 -2.91
N GLU A 108 5.49 -15.83 -2.34
CA GLU A 108 6.48 -16.00 -1.28
C GLU A 108 6.34 -14.90 -0.23
N TRP A 109 6.61 -15.26 1.03
CA TRP A 109 6.46 -14.40 2.20
C TRP A 109 7.79 -14.34 2.97
N ALA A 110 8.11 -13.20 3.57
CA ALA A 110 9.31 -13.04 4.40
C ALA A 110 9.14 -11.95 5.45
N PRO A 111 9.70 -12.09 6.67
CA PRO A 111 9.76 -10.98 7.60
C PRO A 111 10.66 -9.86 7.09
N MET A 112 10.27 -8.60 7.31
CA MET A 112 11.18 -7.47 7.15
C MET A 112 12.17 -7.45 8.31
N LEU A 113 13.43 -7.12 8.02
CA LEU A 113 14.49 -7.09 9.04
C LEU A 113 14.72 -5.69 9.58
N ASN A 114 15.17 -5.63 10.83
CA ASN A 114 15.68 -4.43 11.48
C ASN A 114 17.19 -4.25 11.19
N SER A 115 17.80 -3.20 11.75
CA SER A 115 19.23 -2.91 11.54
C SER A 115 20.19 -3.98 12.10
N LYS A 116 19.73 -4.82 13.03
CA LYS A 116 20.47 -5.95 13.60
C LYS A 116 20.36 -7.21 12.74
N GLY A 117 19.38 -7.27 11.84
CA GLY A 117 19.10 -8.44 11.00
C GLY A 117 18.03 -9.37 11.58
N ASP A 118 17.35 -8.95 12.65
CA ASP A 118 16.21 -9.69 13.21
C ASP A 118 14.90 -9.16 12.61
N PRO A 119 13.81 -9.95 12.58
CA PRO A 119 12.48 -9.46 12.24
C PRO A 119 12.10 -8.20 13.04
N LEU A 120 11.31 -7.29 12.46
CA LEU A 120 10.93 -6.01 13.09
C LEU A 120 10.25 -6.16 14.47
N GLY A 121 9.63 -7.31 14.73
CA GLY A 121 9.13 -7.69 16.05
C GLY A 121 7.81 -7.01 16.40
N ALA A 122 7.79 -6.16 17.43
CA ALA A 122 6.57 -5.51 17.90
C ALA A 122 5.94 -4.59 16.84
N LYS A 123 4.60 -4.59 16.76
CA LYS A 123 3.78 -3.80 15.80
C LYS A 123 4.24 -2.34 15.63
N ARG A 124 4.60 -1.66 16.73
CA ARG A 124 5.12 -0.28 16.69
C ARG A 124 6.29 -0.05 15.73
N ASN A 125 7.13 -1.06 15.52
CA ASN A 125 8.29 -0.95 14.63
C ASN A 125 8.01 -1.49 13.21
N ALA A 126 6.88 -2.18 13.05
CA ALA A 126 6.54 -3.03 11.91
C ALA A 126 5.40 -2.46 11.04
N ASP A 127 4.67 -1.45 11.54
CA ASP A 127 3.61 -0.69 10.85
C ASP A 127 4.14 -0.04 9.58
N ALA A 128 4.14 -0.80 8.48
CA ALA A 128 4.65 -0.41 7.18
C ALA A 128 3.46 -0.12 6.27
N GLU A 129 3.37 1.10 5.74
CA GLU A 129 2.16 1.55 5.04
C GLU A 129 2.36 1.72 3.54
N GLY A 130 3.33 2.53 3.13
CA GLY A 130 3.60 2.80 1.71
C GLY A 130 4.85 2.08 1.22
N LEU A 131 4.84 1.64 -0.05
CA LEU A 131 5.93 0.94 -0.73
C LEU A 131 6.21 1.54 -2.10
N ARG A 132 7.47 1.86 -2.41
CA ARG A 132 7.91 2.08 -3.80
C ARG A 132 9.21 1.36 -4.10
N LEU A 133 9.20 0.52 -5.14
CA LEU A 133 10.38 -0.12 -5.68
C LEU A 133 11.17 0.87 -6.55
N THR A 134 12.48 0.69 -6.55
CA THR A 134 13.42 1.45 -7.37
C THR A 134 14.66 0.61 -7.62
N THR A 135 15.55 1.09 -8.48
CA THR A 135 16.90 0.56 -8.60
C THR A 135 17.90 1.62 -8.14
N ILE A 136 18.88 1.22 -7.31
CA ILE A 136 19.98 2.10 -6.91
C ILE A 136 21.29 1.32 -7.05
N ASP A 137 22.25 1.90 -7.76
CA ASP A 137 23.56 1.27 -8.02
C ASP A 137 23.43 -0.13 -8.67
N GLY A 138 22.43 -0.29 -9.54
CA GLY A 138 22.13 -1.56 -10.23
C GLY A 138 21.47 -2.63 -9.36
N ARG A 139 21.06 -2.31 -8.14
CA ARG A 139 20.38 -3.24 -7.21
C ARG A 139 18.95 -2.83 -6.97
N GLU A 140 18.06 -3.81 -6.86
CA GLU A 140 16.70 -3.61 -6.40
C GLU A 140 16.71 -2.95 -5.02
N ALA A 141 15.86 -1.95 -4.84
CA ALA A 141 15.68 -1.29 -3.57
C ALA A 141 14.21 -0.89 -3.38
N ALA A 142 13.82 -0.69 -2.12
CA ALA A 142 12.47 -0.32 -1.75
C ALA A 142 12.48 0.84 -0.76
N TYR A 143 11.72 1.89 -1.05
CA TYR A 143 11.33 2.87 -0.05
C TYR A 143 10.09 2.36 0.68
N VAL A 144 10.12 2.38 2.01
CA VAL A 144 9.00 1.98 2.86
C VAL A 144 8.73 3.03 3.92
N SER A 145 7.51 3.53 4.00
CA SER A 145 7.06 4.41 5.09
C SER A 145 6.59 3.58 6.28
N PHE A 146 6.85 4.07 7.50
CA PHE A 146 6.40 3.44 8.73
C PHE A 146 5.59 4.40 9.57
N GLU A 147 4.33 4.07 9.87
CA GLU A 147 3.37 5.00 10.45
C GLU A 147 3.71 5.37 11.90
N GLN A 148 3.82 4.39 12.81
CA GLN A 148 3.97 4.71 14.25
C GLN A 148 5.29 5.42 14.56
N THR A 149 6.32 5.18 13.75
CA THR A 149 7.63 5.80 13.92
C THR A 149 7.83 7.02 13.04
N ASN A 150 6.93 7.26 12.08
CA ASN A 150 6.96 8.40 11.17
C ASN A 150 8.30 8.55 10.44
N VAL A 151 8.81 7.44 9.91
CA VAL A 151 10.08 7.40 9.18
C VAL A 151 9.90 6.80 7.79
N LEU A 152 10.76 7.22 6.87
CA LEU A 152 10.98 6.55 5.60
C LEU A 152 12.29 5.76 5.70
N ARG A 153 12.25 4.48 5.34
CA ARG A 153 13.43 3.60 5.27
C ARG A 153 13.67 3.17 3.83
N LEU A 154 14.95 2.99 3.51
CA LEU A 154 15.40 2.43 2.25
C LEU A 154 15.96 1.02 2.52
N TYR A 155 15.41 0.02 1.84
CA TYR A 155 15.90 -1.35 1.86
C TYR A 155 16.60 -1.62 0.54
N ARG A 156 17.89 -1.93 0.55
CA ARG A 156 18.64 -2.33 -0.66
C ARG A 156 18.84 -3.83 -0.66
N ALA A 157 18.40 -4.49 -1.72
CA ALA A 157 18.52 -5.94 -1.87
C ALA A 157 19.99 -6.39 -1.76
N ASN A 158 20.22 -7.41 -0.94
CA ASN A 158 21.52 -8.07 -0.81
C ASN A 158 21.40 -9.48 -0.18
N PRO A 159 21.27 -10.56 -0.97
CA PRO A 159 21.01 -10.59 -2.42
C PRO A 159 19.59 -10.17 -2.80
N ASP A 160 18.63 -10.21 -1.88
CA ASP A 160 17.23 -9.84 -2.09
C ASP A 160 16.70 -8.96 -0.94
N LEU A 161 15.47 -8.44 -1.07
CA LEU A 161 14.85 -7.52 -0.11
C LEU A 161 14.55 -8.15 1.27
N SER A 162 14.32 -9.46 1.36
CA SER A 162 14.05 -10.14 2.63
C SER A 162 15.27 -10.21 3.55
N LEU A 163 16.46 -10.02 2.98
CA LEU A 163 17.74 -9.99 3.70
C LEU A 163 18.28 -8.56 3.87
N ALA A 164 17.57 -7.57 3.31
CA ALA A 164 17.97 -6.18 3.36
C ALA A 164 17.83 -5.60 4.77
N ARG A 165 18.82 -4.81 5.18
CA ARG A 165 18.75 -3.99 6.40
C ARG A 165 18.29 -2.58 6.03
N PRO A 166 17.46 -1.94 6.88
CA PRO A 166 16.96 -0.61 6.59
C PRO A 166 18.03 0.46 6.76
N GLU A 167 18.10 1.36 5.79
CA GLU A 167 18.83 2.62 5.84
C GLU A 167 17.83 3.75 6.13
N PRO A 168 18.12 4.65 7.09
CA PRO A 168 17.24 5.78 7.35
C PRO A 168 17.30 6.77 6.18
N VAL A 169 16.13 7.20 5.69
CA VAL A 169 16.04 8.30 4.72
C VAL A 169 15.84 9.61 5.46
N LYS A 170 16.72 10.58 5.19
CA LYS A 170 16.61 11.91 5.79
C LYS A 170 15.44 12.67 5.18
N LEU A 171 14.44 12.97 6.00
CA LEU A 171 13.29 13.78 5.61
C LEU A 171 13.61 15.29 5.68
N PRO A 172 12.84 16.15 4.98
CA PRO A 172 12.92 17.60 5.16
C PRO A 172 12.73 17.99 6.63
N ARG A 173 13.41 19.05 7.10
CA ARG A 173 13.36 19.48 8.52
C ARG A 173 11.95 19.77 9.05
N SER A 174 11.03 20.12 8.15
CA SER A 174 9.61 20.36 8.43
C SER A 174 8.81 19.10 8.75
N ALA A 175 9.32 17.90 8.42
CA ALA A 175 8.68 16.61 8.69
C ALA A 175 8.90 16.20 10.16
N THR A 176 8.34 16.99 11.07
CA THR A 176 8.42 16.77 12.52
C THR A 176 7.05 16.95 13.17
N GLY A 177 6.88 16.41 14.37
CA GLY A 177 5.61 16.49 15.11
C GLY A 177 4.46 15.83 14.35
N LEU A 178 4.74 14.73 13.66
CA LEU A 178 3.70 13.88 13.07
C LEU A 178 2.96 13.14 14.19
N VAL A 179 1.64 13.07 14.06
CA VAL A 179 0.78 12.38 15.02
C VAL A 179 0.99 10.89 14.86
N ARG A 180 1.09 10.17 15.99
CA ARG A 180 1.23 8.72 15.98
C ARG A 180 -0.06 8.07 15.46
N ASN A 181 0.07 7.07 14.59
CA ASN A 181 -1.05 6.36 13.93
C ASN A 181 -1.96 7.29 13.12
N ARG A 182 -1.38 8.36 12.59
CA ARG A 182 -1.96 9.33 11.65
C ARG A 182 -0.85 9.92 10.77
N GLY A 183 0.07 9.04 10.38
CA GLY A 183 1.46 9.36 10.06
C GLY A 183 1.71 9.52 8.58
N LEU A 184 2.82 8.95 8.11
CA LEU A 184 3.19 8.85 6.70
C LEU A 184 2.58 7.61 6.06
N GLU A 185 1.36 7.72 5.54
CA GLU A 185 0.69 6.61 4.84
C GLU A 185 1.27 6.42 3.45
N THR A 186 1.42 7.51 2.69
CA THR A 186 1.80 7.42 1.28
C THR A 186 3.28 7.69 1.08
N VAL A 187 3.91 6.84 0.27
CA VAL A 187 5.11 7.19 -0.50
C VAL A 187 4.85 6.97 -1.99
N ALA A 188 5.08 7.99 -2.79
CA ALA A 188 5.07 7.93 -4.26
C ALA A 188 6.47 8.24 -4.79
N LEU A 189 6.92 7.56 -5.84
CA LEU A 189 8.18 7.91 -6.50
C LEU A 189 7.89 8.70 -7.76
N ALA A 190 8.30 9.97 -7.79
CA ALA A 190 8.06 10.82 -8.95
C ALA A 190 8.86 10.35 -10.18
N PRO A 191 8.40 10.64 -11.42
CA PRO A 191 9.19 10.37 -12.61
C PRO A 191 10.57 11.03 -12.55
N ALA A 192 11.59 10.32 -13.04
CA ALA A 192 12.99 10.78 -12.99
C ALA A 192 13.25 11.98 -13.92
N ASP A 193 12.51 12.04 -15.03
CA ASP A 193 12.52 13.11 -16.04
C ASP A 193 11.53 14.25 -15.73
N GLY A 194 10.71 14.08 -14.69
CA GLY A 194 9.77 15.09 -14.22
C GLY A 194 10.41 16.19 -13.36
N PRO A 195 9.64 17.24 -12.99
CA PRO A 195 10.14 18.37 -12.21
C PRO A 195 10.66 17.99 -10.81
N LEU A 196 10.18 16.88 -10.26
CA LEU A 196 10.60 16.34 -8.96
C LEU A 196 11.82 15.41 -9.06
N ALA A 197 12.33 15.14 -10.26
CA ALA A 197 13.57 14.42 -10.55
C ALA A 197 13.75 13.10 -9.77
N GLY A 198 12.74 12.22 -9.76
CA GLY A 198 12.86 10.93 -9.07
C GLY A 198 12.83 11.02 -7.54
N SER A 199 12.35 12.14 -6.98
CA SER A 199 12.19 12.27 -5.53
C SER A 199 11.03 11.41 -5.02
N PRO A 200 11.19 10.72 -3.87
CA PRO A 200 10.05 10.30 -3.09
C PRO A 200 9.19 11.51 -2.70
N VAL A 201 7.88 11.34 -2.78
CA VAL A 201 6.84 12.27 -2.37
C VAL A 201 6.03 11.58 -1.27
N LEU A 202 5.90 12.25 -0.13
CA LEU A 202 5.22 11.74 1.05
C LEU A 202 3.94 12.52 1.29
N VAL A 203 2.86 11.84 1.67
CA VAL A 203 1.60 12.46 2.09
C VAL A 203 1.19 11.85 3.41
N SER A 204 0.86 12.68 4.39
CA SER A 204 0.35 12.19 5.67
C SER A 204 -1.16 11.96 5.65
N GLU A 205 -1.66 11.03 6.44
CA GLU A 205 -3.10 10.84 6.62
C GLU A 205 -3.70 11.95 7.48
N ARG A 206 -3.58 11.90 8.82
CA ARG A 206 -4.17 12.94 9.69
C ARG A 206 -3.18 13.76 10.50
N SER A 207 -1.92 13.80 10.07
CA SER A 207 -0.96 14.79 10.52
C SER A 207 -1.17 16.12 9.78
N LEU A 208 -2.28 16.79 10.07
CA LEU A 208 -2.75 17.94 9.31
C LEU A 208 -1.97 19.23 9.57
N ASP A 209 -2.02 20.17 8.61
CA ASP A 209 -1.57 21.54 8.80
C ASP A 209 -2.62 22.37 9.58
N ARG A 210 -2.33 23.65 9.82
CA ARG A 210 -3.23 24.55 10.58
C ARG A 210 -4.58 24.80 9.91
N GLN A 211 -4.69 24.53 8.61
CA GLN A 211 -5.91 24.72 7.82
C GLN A 211 -6.68 23.39 7.67
N GLY A 212 -6.18 22.30 8.24
CA GLY A 212 -6.80 20.99 8.17
C GLY A 212 -6.45 20.18 6.92
N ASN A 213 -5.42 20.57 6.16
CA ASN A 213 -4.96 19.86 4.97
C ASN A 213 -3.88 18.82 5.33
N HIS A 214 -3.72 17.80 4.49
CA HIS A 214 -2.68 16.80 4.66
C HIS A 214 -1.30 17.44 4.50
N ARG A 215 -0.41 17.26 5.49
CA ARG A 215 0.98 17.69 5.34
C ARG A 215 1.72 16.71 4.43
N SER A 216 2.53 17.26 3.53
CA SER A 216 3.21 16.47 2.51
C SER A 216 4.63 16.99 2.26
N TRP A 217 5.49 16.14 1.70
CA TRP A 217 6.91 16.47 1.51
C TRP A 217 7.47 15.89 0.21
N ILE A 218 8.23 16.71 -0.50
CA ILE A 218 9.19 16.27 -1.51
C ILE A 218 10.50 16.00 -0.76
N VAL A 219 10.96 14.74 -0.76
CA VAL A 219 12.04 14.31 0.13
C VAL A 219 13.41 14.85 -0.28
N ARG A 220 13.71 14.88 -1.59
CA ARG A 220 15.03 15.24 -2.12
C ARG A 220 14.93 15.98 -3.47
N GLY A 221 16.09 16.38 -4.00
CA GLY A 221 16.19 17.10 -5.26
C GLY A 221 15.97 18.61 -5.14
N PRO A 222 15.96 19.34 -6.27
CA PRO A 222 15.90 20.81 -6.28
C PRO A 222 14.63 21.39 -5.65
N LEU A 223 13.54 20.63 -5.67
CA LEU A 223 12.25 21.00 -5.10
C LEU A 223 11.99 20.34 -3.73
N ALA A 224 13.02 19.85 -3.03
CA ALA A 224 12.84 19.30 -1.69
C ALA A 224 12.22 20.33 -0.73
N GLY A 225 11.14 19.95 -0.05
CA GLY A 225 10.38 20.87 0.79
C GLY A 225 8.99 20.36 1.14
N ALA A 226 8.31 21.09 2.03
CA ALA A 226 6.94 20.79 2.41
C ALA A 226 5.94 21.42 1.43
N PHE A 227 4.82 20.73 1.24
CA PHE A 227 3.61 21.22 0.57
C PHE A 227 2.39 20.66 1.31
N SER A 228 1.18 21.05 0.92
CA SER A 228 -0.05 20.51 1.49
C SER A 228 -0.94 19.94 0.39
N VAL A 229 -1.65 18.84 0.69
CA VAL A 229 -2.70 18.30 -0.17
C VAL A 229 -4.05 18.63 0.47
N VAL A 230 -4.97 19.24 -0.29
CA VAL A 230 -6.31 19.58 0.20
C VAL A 230 -6.98 18.32 0.75
N ARG A 231 -7.50 18.41 1.98
CA ARG A 231 -8.35 17.37 2.57
C ARG A 231 -9.80 17.69 2.25
N SER A 232 -10.56 16.72 1.78
CA SER A 232 -11.99 16.90 1.49
C SER A 232 -12.82 15.73 1.99
N ASP A 233 -14.04 16.04 2.44
CA ASP A 233 -14.99 15.10 3.01
C ASP A 233 -14.39 14.29 4.19
N ASP A 234 -14.87 13.06 4.35
CA ASP A 234 -14.44 12.10 5.38
C ASP A 234 -13.49 11.03 4.84
N PHE A 235 -12.79 11.33 3.74
CA PHE A 235 -11.76 10.45 3.18
C PHE A 235 -10.38 10.80 3.74
N ASP A 236 -9.58 9.76 3.94
CA ASP A 236 -8.21 9.82 4.42
C ASP A 236 -7.28 9.19 3.37
N VAL A 237 -6.08 9.76 3.21
CA VAL A 237 -5.09 9.28 2.24
C VAL A 237 -4.48 7.97 2.73
N THR A 238 -4.35 6.97 1.86
CA THR A 238 -3.77 5.66 2.20
C THR A 238 -2.54 5.34 1.35
N ASP A 239 -2.58 5.57 0.04
CA ASP A 239 -1.39 5.42 -0.82
C ASP A 239 -1.46 6.31 -2.07
N GLY A 240 -0.41 6.33 -2.89
CA GLY A 240 -0.29 7.20 -4.04
C GLY A 240 0.83 6.83 -4.99
N ALA A 241 0.57 6.84 -6.29
CA ALA A 241 1.54 6.53 -7.33
C ALA A 241 1.43 7.50 -8.51
N PHE A 242 2.55 7.76 -9.18
CA PHE A 242 2.57 8.65 -10.34
C PHE A 242 2.09 7.92 -11.60
N LEU A 243 1.21 8.56 -12.35
CA LEU A 243 0.77 8.15 -13.67
C LEU A 243 1.86 8.45 -14.71
N PRO A 244 1.85 7.78 -15.89
CA PRO A 244 2.83 8.05 -16.95
C PRO A 244 2.83 9.48 -17.48
N ASN A 245 1.73 10.23 -17.31
CA ASN A 245 1.65 11.64 -17.67
C ASN A 245 2.28 12.57 -16.61
N GLY A 246 2.78 12.04 -15.50
CA GLY A 246 3.38 12.79 -14.40
C GLY A 246 2.40 13.25 -13.33
N ASP A 247 1.10 12.98 -13.46
CA ASP A 247 0.12 13.28 -12.40
C ASP A 247 0.26 12.30 -11.23
N LEU A 248 0.03 12.77 -10.01
CA LEU A 248 -0.05 11.93 -8.83
C LEU A 248 -1.48 11.40 -8.68
N LEU A 249 -1.64 10.08 -8.75
CA LEU A 249 -2.89 9.42 -8.38
C LEU A 249 -2.84 9.06 -6.90
N LEU A 250 -3.72 9.65 -6.10
CA LEU A 250 -3.89 9.33 -4.67
C LEU A 250 -5.06 8.38 -4.48
N LEU A 251 -4.83 7.32 -3.72
CA LEU A 251 -5.84 6.46 -3.13
C LEU A 251 -6.25 7.06 -1.78
N GLU A 252 -7.55 7.20 -1.62
CA GLU A 252 -8.15 7.68 -0.39
C GLU A 252 -9.27 6.74 0.03
N ARG A 253 -9.36 6.51 1.33
CA ARG A 253 -10.29 5.57 1.94
C ARG A 253 -11.14 6.27 2.98
N ARG A 254 -12.36 5.77 3.14
CA ARG A 254 -13.27 6.15 4.21
C ARG A 254 -13.79 4.90 4.91
N VAL A 255 -13.67 4.86 6.23
CA VAL A 255 -14.28 3.83 7.07
C VAL A 255 -15.39 4.46 7.88
N ILE A 256 -16.61 3.96 7.69
CA ILE A 256 -17.76 4.36 8.48
C ILE A 256 -18.24 3.14 9.25
N MET A 257 -17.89 3.02 10.52
CA MET A 257 -18.37 1.91 11.35
C MET A 257 -19.82 2.18 11.82
N PRO A 258 -20.77 1.23 11.69
CA PRO A 258 -20.68 -0.12 11.09
C PRO A 258 -21.12 -0.17 9.60
N PHE A 259 -21.30 0.97 8.95
CA PHE A 259 -21.92 1.13 7.63
C PHE A 259 -21.05 0.69 6.44
N GLY A 260 -19.75 0.52 6.64
CA GLY A 260 -18.84 -0.07 5.66
C GLY A 260 -17.71 0.85 5.24
N VAL A 261 -17.15 0.57 4.06
CA VAL A 261 -15.98 1.25 3.50
C VAL A 261 -16.32 1.95 2.19
N GLY A 262 -15.55 2.98 1.88
CA GLY A 262 -15.51 3.58 0.56
C GLY A 262 -14.07 3.87 0.17
N MET A 263 -13.81 3.90 -1.13
CA MET A 263 -12.54 4.38 -1.67
C MET A 263 -12.80 5.40 -2.77
N ARG A 264 -11.82 6.25 -3.01
CA ARG A 264 -11.77 7.09 -4.20
C ARG A 264 -10.35 7.24 -4.69
N LEU A 265 -10.22 7.52 -5.98
CA LEU A 265 -8.97 7.92 -6.60
C LEU A 265 -9.06 9.40 -6.95
N ARG A 266 -8.07 10.18 -6.52
CA ARG A 266 -7.95 11.61 -6.84
C ARG A 266 -6.70 11.84 -7.67
N ARG A 267 -6.84 12.53 -8.80
CA ARG A 267 -5.71 12.82 -9.71
C ARG A 267 -5.23 14.25 -9.49
N ILE A 268 -4.05 14.40 -8.90
CA ILE A 268 -3.41 15.69 -8.62
C ILE A 268 -2.45 16.01 -9.76
N PRO A 269 -2.57 17.19 -10.41
CA PRO A 269 -1.61 17.62 -11.44
C PRO A 269 -0.19 17.68 -10.88
N GLY A 270 0.71 16.88 -11.44
CA GLY A 270 2.05 16.69 -10.87
C GLY A 270 2.94 17.94 -10.93
N ASP A 271 2.72 18.79 -11.93
CA ASP A 271 3.41 20.07 -12.13
C ASP A 271 3.05 21.13 -11.07
N THR A 272 1.94 20.95 -10.34
CA THR A 272 1.55 21.81 -9.23
C THR A 272 2.29 21.46 -7.93
N ILE A 273 2.90 20.27 -7.84
CA ILE A 273 3.60 19.80 -6.64
C ILE A 273 4.95 20.52 -6.53
N ARG A 274 5.03 21.45 -5.58
CA ARG A 274 6.24 22.23 -5.28
C ARG A 274 6.21 22.76 -3.85
N PRO A 275 7.37 23.15 -3.27
CA PRO A 275 7.41 23.69 -1.92
C PRO A 275 6.44 24.85 -1.71
N GLY A 276 5.67 24.78 -0.62
CA GLY A 276 4.69 25.79 -0.22
C GLY A 276 3.36 25.76 -0.97
N ALA A 277 3.17 24.86 -1.94
CA ALA A 277 1.90 24.73 -2.66
C ALA A 277 0.82 24.06 -1.78
N LEU A 278 -0.43 24.49 -1.96
CA LEU A 278 -1.61 23.72 -1.61
C LEU A 278 -2.15 23.11 -2.90
N VAL A 279 -2.11 21.79 -3.02
CA VAL A 279 -2.49 21.06 -4.25
C VAL A 279 -3.82 20.33 -4.08
N ASP A 280 -4.55 20.20 -5.17
CA ASP A 280 -5.84 19.52 -5.24
C ASP A 280 -6.04 18.95 -6.65
N GLY A 281 -7.10 18.15 -6.84
CA GLY A 281 -7.45 17.58 -8.12
C GLY A 281 -8.82 16.89 -8.12
N PRO A 282 -9.35 16.55 -9.31
CA PRO A 282 -10.64 15.88 -9.41
C PRO A 282 -10.60 14.47 -8.81
N VAL A 283 -11.72 14.07 -8.20
CA VAL A 283 -12.01 12.65 -7.95
C VAL A 283 -12.32 11.99 -9.29
N VAL A 284 -11.50 11.02 -9.67
CA VAL A 284 -11.53 10.36 -10.99
C VAL A 284 -12.15 8.96 -10.94
N MET A 285 -12.35 8.42 -9.74
CA MET A 285 -13.12 7.21 -9.45
C MET A 285 -13.58 7.26 -7.99
N GLN A 286 -14.79 6.76 -7.73
CA GLN A 286 -15.27 6.52 -6.37
C GLN A 286 -16.04 5.20 -6.33
N ALA A 287 -15.86 4.45 -5.26
CA ALA A 287 -16.53 3.18 -5.03
C ALA A 287 -16.92 3.05 -3.55
N ASP A 288 -17.99 2.28 -3.32
CA ASP A 288 -18.56 1.97 -2.01
C ASP A 288 -18.91 0.48 -1.93
N MET A 289 -19.69 0.10 -0.90
CA MET A 289 -20.14 -1.26 -0.63
C MET A 289 -20.96 -1.94 -1.75
N LEU A 290 -21.39 -1.22 -2.79
CA LEU A 290 -21.97 -1.84 -3.99
C LEU A 290 -20.91 -2.46 -4.90
N ASN A 291 -19.64 -2.11 -4.69
CA ASN A 291 -18.51 -2.53 -5.48
C ASN A 291 -17.67 -3.56 -4.71
N GLN A 292 -16.84 -4.29 -5.42
CA GLN A 292 -15.93 -5.29 -4.88
C GLN A 292 -14.68 -4.64 -4.26
N ILE A 293 -14.89 -3.79 -3.26
CA ILE A 293 -13.84 -3.15 -2.49
C ILE A 293 -13.81 -3.69 -1.06
N ASP A 294 -12.74 -3.34 -0.34
CA ASP A 294 -12.62 -3.52 1.10
C ASP A 294 -11.83 -2.32 1.66
N ASN A 295 -11.10 -2.49 2.76
CA ASN A 295 -10.18 -1.51 3.30
C ASN A 295 -8.96 -1.34 2.36
N MET A 296 -9.17 -0.64 1.24
CA MET A 296 -8.16 -0.41 0.21
C MET A 296 -7.03 0.48 0.76
N GLU A 297 -5.82 -0.05 0.86
CA GLU A 297 -4.67 0.65 1.43
C GLU A 297 -3.58 0.90 0.39
N GLY A 298 -3.30 -0.04 -0.51
CA GLY A 298 -2.18 0.07 -1.44
C GLY A 298 -2.57 0.35 -2.89
N LEU A 299 -1.71 1.09 -3.59
CA LEU A 299 -1.87 1.47 -4.99
C LEU A 299 -0.53 1.35 -5.74
N ALA A 300 -0.56 0.76 -6.94
CA ALA A 300 0.57 0.78 -7.88
C ALA A 300 0.11 1.17 -9.28
N VAL A 301 1.03 1.75 -10.05
CA VAL A 301 0.85 2.08 -11.45
C VAL A 301 1.92 1.36 -12.26
N THR A 302 1.49 0.56 -13.23
CA THR A 302 2.34 -0.06 -14.25
C THR A 302 1.89 0.37 -15.64
N THR A 303 2.68 0.06 -16.66
CA THR A 303 2.25 0.21 -18.06
C THR A 303 2.05 -1.18 -18.65
N ASP A 304 0.90 -1.44 -19.27
CA ASP A 304 0.65 -2.71 -19.93
C ASP A 304 1.36 -2.82 -21.29
N GLU A 305 1.31 -4.01 -21.90
CA GLU A 305 1.95 -4.27 -23.20
C GLU A 305 1.43 -3.37 -24.34
N ALA A 306 0.24 -2.78 -24.18
CA ALA A 306 -0.35 -1.85 -25.12
C ALA A 306 -0.01 -0.37 -24.81
N GLY A 307 0.86 -0.11 -23.83
CA GLY A 307 1.27 1.25 -23.45
C GLY A 307 0.26 1.99 -22.57
N ARG A 308 -0.76 1.30 -22.03
CA ARG A 308 -1.80 1.91 -21.19
C ARG A 308 -1.42 1.81 -19.72
N ALA A 309 -1.75 2.82 -18.93
CA ALA A 309 -1.51 2.76 -17.50
C ALA A 309 -2.48 1.75 -16.86
N ARG A 310 -1.91 0.77 -16.16
CA ARG A 310 -2.63 -0.22 -15.35
C ARG A 310 -2.47 0.15 -13.89
N ILE A 311 -3.60 0.24 -13.22
CA ILE A 311 -3.70 0.54 -11.80
C ILE A 311 -3.97 -0.75 -11.06
N THR A 312 -3.14 -1.06 -10.07
CA THR A 312 -3.36 -2.19 -9.18
C THR A 312 -3.64 -1.66 -7.78
N LEU A 313 -4.75 -2.09 -7.19
CA LEU A 313 -5.13 -1.74 -5.83
C LEU A 313 -5.10 -2.98 -4.94
N VAL A 314 -4.69 -2.83 -3.68
CA VAL A 314 -4.76 -3.90 -2.67
C VAL A 314 -5.50 -3.45 -1.42
N SER A 315 -6.18 -4.38 -0.77
CA SER A 315 -6.80 -4.13 0.52
C SER A 315 -6.07 -4.82 1.65
N ASP A 316 -6.09 -4.14 2.79
CA ASP A 316 -5.74 -4.69 4.08
C ASP A 316 -6.98 -5.36 4.70
N ASP A 317 -6.85 -6.60 5.13
CA ASP A 317 -7.93 -7.29 5.85
C ASP A 317 -7.91 -7.06 7.36
N ASN A 318 -7.01 -6.22 7.89
CA ASN A 318 -6.69 -6.04 9.31
C ASN A 318 -6.54 -7.37 10.06
N LEU A 319 -6.19 -8.46 9.36
CA LEU A 319 -6.23 -9.84 9.87
C LEU A 319 -7.60 -10.23 10.48
N SER A 320 -8.66 -9.59 10.02
CA SER A 320 -10.05 -9.77 10.43
C SER A 320 -10.77 -10.72 9.49
N ILE A 321 -11.57 -11.62 10.06
CA ILE A 321 -12.41 -12.55 9.28
C ILE A 321 -13.51 -11.86 8.45
N LEU A 322 -13.79 -10.57 8.71
CA LEU A 322 -14.84 -9.81 8.02
C LEU A 322 -14.33 -9.08 6.77
N GLN A 323 -13.01 -8.93 6.64
CA GLN A 323 -12.38 -8.21 5.55
C GLN A 323 -11.64 -9.18 4.64
N ARG A 324 -11.41 -8.74 3.41
CA ARG A 324 -10.80 -9.55 2.36
C ARG A 324 -9.47 -8.95 1.98
N THR A 325 -8.46 -9.78 1.80
CA THR A 325 -7.27 -9.42 1.04
C THR A 325 -7.64 -9.45 -0.44
N LEU A 326 -7.69 -8.29 -1.08
CA LEU A 326 -8.04 -8.11 -2.49
C LEU A 326 -6.84 -7.64 -3.29
N ILE A 327 -6.77 -8.06 -4.56
CA ILE A 327 -6.01 -7.37 -5.60
C ILE A 327 -6.99 -7.03 -6.72
N LEU A 328 -7.09 -5.75 -7.08
CA LEU A 328 -7.98 -5.27 -8.14
C LEU A 328 -7.15 -4.57 -9.21
N GLU A 329 -7.42 -4.83 -10.48
CA GLU A 329 -6.77 -4.15 -11.59
C GLU A 329 -7.74 -3.33 -12.44
N PHE A 330 -7.26 -2.17 -12.87
CA PHE A 330 -7.96 -1.28 -13.77
C PHE A 330 -7.04 -0.77 -14.86
N ILE A 331 -7.58 -0.48 -16.05
CA ILE A 331 -6.89 0.27 -17.09
C ILE A 331 -7.36 1.72 -17.02
N TRP A 332 -6.43 2.65 -16.86
CA TRP A 332 -6.72 4.06 -16.95
C TRP A 332 -6.97 4.44 -18.40
N GLN A 333 -8.12 5.06 -18.65
CA GLN A 333 -8.60 5.48 -19.96
C GLN A 333 -8.26 6.95 -20.27
N GLY A 334 -7.47 7.58 -19.38
CA GLY A 334 -7.23 9.02 -19.42
C GLY A 334 -8.40 9.82 -18.84
N PRO A 335 -8.23 11.15 -18.73
CA PRO A 335 -9.31 12.05 -18.39
C PRO A 335 -10.46 11.89 -19.39
N GLY A 336 -11.56 11.29 -18.93
CA GLY A 336 -12.79 11.26 -19.69
C GLY A 336 -13.36 12.67 -19.81
N SER A 337 -13.85 13.04 -20.99
CA SER A 337 -14.79 14.16 -21.11
C SER A 337 -15.90 13.90 -20.10
N ALA A 338 -16.05 14.78 -19.11
CA ALA A 338 -17.01 14.61 -18.01
C ALA A 338 -18.37 14.18 -18.57
N VAL A 339 -18.85 13.00 -18.20
CA VAL A 339 -20.27 12.69 -18.34
C VAL A 339 -20.95 13.49 -17.25
N VAL A 340 -21.41 14.69 -17.64
CA VAL A 340 -22.36 15.47 -16.89
C VAL A 340 -23.61 14.60 -16.78
N ASN A 341 -23.83 14.04 -15.59
CA ASN A 341 -25.16 13.60 -15.18
C ASN A 341 -25.85 14.78 -14.49
#